data_AF-A0AAQ0TKJ8-F1
#
_entry.id   AF-A0AAQ0TKJ8-F1
#
_cell.length_a   1.000
_cell.length_b   1.000
_cell.length_c   1.000
_cell.angle_alpha   90.00
_cell.angle_beta   90.00
_cell.angle_gamma   90.00
#
_symmetry.space_group_name_H-M   'P 1'
#
loop_
_entity.id
_entity.type
_entity.pdbx_description
1 polymer ?
#
loop_
_entity_poly.entity_id
_entity_poly.type
_entity_poly.pdbx_seq_one_letter_code
_entity_poly.pdbx_strand_id
1 'polypeptide(L)' 'MYKTLPQLADEIKSALGSFNEDMAKAVEGNKSAAQRSRKQSLNLEKLFKEWRKVSVNL' A
#
# COMPACT_ATOMS: atom_id res chain seq x y z
N MET A 1 -4.90 -5.59 -18.88
CA MET A 1 -6.21 -5.14 -18.36
C MET A 1 -5.94 -4.49 -17.01
N TYR A 2 -6.49 -3.30 -16.74
CA TYR A 2 -6.35 -2.68 -15.41
C TYR A 2 -7.16 -3.45 -14.37
N LYS A 3 -6.77 -3.38 -13.09
CA LYS A 3 -7.56 -3.97 -11.99
C LYS A 3 -8.89 -3.22 -11.85
N THR A 4 -9.92 -3.92 -11.39
CA THR A 4 -11.20 -3.28 -11.04
C THR A 4 -11.06 -2.51 -9.73
N LEU A 5 -11.95 -1.54 -9.48
CA LEU A 5 -11.94 -0.83 -8.19
C LEU A 5 -12.08 -1.76 -6.98
N PRO A 6 -12.96 -2.78 -6.95
CA PRO A 6 -13.00 -3.74 -5.84
C PRO A 6 -11.65 -4.43 -5.59
N GLN A 7 -10.97 -4.88 -6.66
CA GLN A 7 -9.66 -5.50 -6.55
C GLN A 7 -8.62 -4.52 -5.97
N LEU A 8 -8.60 -3.28 -6.46
CA LEU A 8 -7.70 -2.25 -5.95
C LEU A 8 -8.01 -1.89 -4.49
N ALA A 9 -9.28 -1.86 -4.10
CA ALA A 9 -9.67 -1.57 -2.72
C ALA A 9 -9.13 -2.63 -1.76
N ASP A 10 -9.29 -3.90 -2.11
CA ASP A 10 -8.85 -5.02 -1.28
C ASP A 10 -7.31 -5.07 -1.15
N GLU A 11 -6.61 -4.85 -2.26
CA GLU A 11 -5.15 -4.78 -2.25
C GLU A 11 -4.61 -3.58 -1.45
N ILE A 12 -5.24 -2.40 -1.58
CA ILE A 12 -4.86 -1.22 -0.81
C ILE A 12 -5.04 -1.48 0.69
N LYS A 13 -6.16 -2.07 1.10
CA LYS A 13 -6.42 -2.38 2.52
C LYS A 13 -5.40 -3.37 3.07
N SER A 14 -5.09 -4.42 2.32
CA SER A 14 -4.07 -5.40 2.68
C SER A 14 -2.68 -4.75 2.83
N ALA A 15 -2.27 -3.96 1.84
CA ALA A 15 -0.99 -3.26 1.86
C ALA A 15 -0.90 -2.22 3.00
N LEU A 16 -1.99 -1.52 3.32
CA LEU A 16 -2.08 -0.63 4.48
C LEU A 16 -1.91 -1.39 5.80
N GLY A 17 -2.53 -2.58 5.93
CA GLY A 17 -2.35 -3.46 7.09
C GLY A 17 -0.88 -3.81 7.31
N SER A 18 -0.22 -4.35 6.28
CA SER A 18 1.22 -4.67 6.35
C SER A 18 2.10 -3.45 6.60
N PHE A 19 1.78 -2.31 5.98
CA PHE A 19 2.50 -1.06 6.21
C PHE A 19 2.39 -0.61 7.66
N ASN A 20 1.20 -0.63 8.25
CA ASN A 20 0.96 -0.20 9.63
C ASN A 20 1.71 -1.08 10.63
N GLU A 21 1.71 -2.40 10.44
CA GLU A 21 2.45 -3.34 11.31
C GLU A 21 3.96 -3.09 11.28
N ASP A 22 4.53 -2.95 10.08
CA ASP A 22 5.96 -2.70 9.94
C ASP A 22 6.35 -1.28 10.36
N MET A 23 5.47 -0.29 10.17
CA MET A 23 5.66 1.08 10.64
C MET A 23 5.72 1.14 12.17
N ALA A 24 4.80 0.45 12.87
CA ALA A 24 4.79 0.39 14.33
C ALA A 24 6.10 -0.17 14.88
N LYS A 25 6.61 -1.27 14.31
CA LYS A 25 7.91 -1.84 14.71
C LYS A 25 9.08 -0.94 14.32
N ALA A 26 8.97 -0.21 13.21
CA ALA A 26 10.00 0.72 12.77
C ALA A 26 10.19 1.90 13.73
N VAL A 27 9.09 2.45 14.28
CA VAL A 27 9.18 3.54 15.27
C VAL A 27 9.81 3.09 16.59
N GLU A 28 9.78 1.79 16.89
CA GLU A 28 10.48 1.17 18.02
C GLU A 28 11.98 0.88 17.73
N GLY A 29 12.48 1.26 16.55
CA GLY A 29 13.89 1.10 16.17
C GLY A 29 14.21 -0.16 15.36
N ASN A 30 13.21 -0.95 14.94
CA ASN A 30 13.44 -2.13 14.11
C ASN A 30 13.83 -1.75 12.66
N LYS A 31 15.12 -1.88 12.34
CA LYS A 31 15.68 -1.52 11.00
C LYS A 31 15.06 -2.33 9.85
N SER A 32 14.82 -3.62 10.03
CA SER A 32 14.23 -4.47 9.00
C SER A 32 12.78 -4.11 8.72
N ALA A 33 12.00 -3.81 9.78
CA ALA A 33 10.63 -3.32 9.63
C ALA A 33 10.61 -1.93 8.96
N ALA A 34 11.59 -1.07 9.26
CA ALA A 34 11.75 0.21 8.58
C ALA A 34 12.06 0.05 7.07
N GLN A 35 12.80 -0.99 6.67
CA GLN A 35 13.03 -1.28 5.25
C GLN A 35 11.76 -1.78 4.57
N ARG A 36 11.02 -2.69 5.22
CA ARG A 36 9.79 -3.26 4.66
C ARG A 36 8.66 -2.23 4.54
N SER A 37 8.46 -1.38 5.56
CA SER A 37 7.48 -0.28 5.50
C SER A 37 7.76 0.69 4.36
N ARG A 38 9.04 1.02 4.07
CA ARG A 38 9.41 1.82 2.88
C ARG A 38 9.07 1.10 1.56
N LYS A 39 9.27 -0.21 1.48
CA LYS A 39 8.87 -0.98 0.30
C LYS A 39 7.34 -0.98 0.13
N GLN A 40 6.60 -1.12 1.22
CA GLN A 40 5.13 -1.07 1.20
C GLN A 40 4.59 0.33 0.89
N SER A 41 5.25 1.40 1.33
CA SER A 41 4.85 2.76 0.99
C SER A 41 4.96 3.03 -0.53
N LEU A 42 6.02 2.53 -1.18
CA LEU A 42 6.15 2.58 -2.64
C LEU A 42 5.08 1.77 -3.37
N ASN A 43 4.67 0.64 -2.80
CA ASN A 43 3.58 -0.17 -3.35
C ASN A 43 2.23 0.56 -3.24
N LEU A 44 1.94 1.12 -2.05
CA LEU A 44 0.73 1.92 -1.80
C LEU A 44 0.65 3.13 -2.74
N GLU A 45 1.74 3.85 -2.97
CA GLU A 45 1.77 4.95 -3.93
C GLU A 45 1.32 4.52 -5.33
N LYS A 46 1.80 3.36 -5.81
CA LYS A 46 1.40 2.81 -7.12
C LYS A 46 -0.08 2.43 -7.14
N LEU A 47 -0.56 1.75 -6.10
CA LEU A 47 -1.96 1.35 -5.98
C LEU A 47 -2.89 2.57 -5.94
N PHE A 48 -2.52 3.63 -5.23
CA PHE A 48 -3.31 4.87 -5.21
C PHE A 48 -3.33 5.59 -6.55
N LYS A 49 -2.22 5.57 -7.30
CA LYS A 49 -2.19 6.11 -8.67
C LYS A 49 -3.07 5.30 -9.62
N GLU A 50 -3.02 3.97 -9.53
CA GLU A 50 -3.89 3.09 -10.32
C GLU A 50 -5.36 3.30 -9.97
N TRP A 51 -5.70 3.35 -8.67
CA TRP A 51 -7.05 3.70 -8.20
C TRP A 51 -7.54 5.00 -8.82
N ARG A 52 -6.75 6.09 -8.71
CA ARG A 52 -7.10 7.39 -9.29
C ARG A 52 -7.40 7.26 -10.79
N LYS A 53 -6.53 6.57 -11.54
CA LYS A 53 -6.68 6.37 -12.99
C LYS A 53 -7.92 5.55 -13.36
N VAL A 54 -8.23 4.50 -12.61
CA VAL A 54 -9.41 3.66 -12.88
C VAL A 54 -10.69 4.40 -12.49
N SER A 55 -10.68 5.11 -11.36
CA SER A 55 -11.85 5.81 -10.81
C SER A 55 -12.37 6.97 -11.66
N VAL A 56 -11.52 7.59 -12.50
CA VAL A 56 -11.95 8.68 -13.40
C VAL A 56 -12.70 8.21 -14.64
N ASN A 57 -12.61 6.92 -14.97
CA ASN A 57 -13.30 6.31 -16.11
C ASN A 57 -14.46 5.42 -15.65
N LEU A 58 -15.04 5.71 -14.49
CA LEU A 58 -16.20 5.00 -13.95
C LEU A 58 -17.46 5.32 -14.76
#